data_AF-A0AAN6RZN5-F1
#
_entry.id   AF-A0AAN6RZN5-F1
#
_cell.length_a   1.000
_cell.length_b   1.000
_cell.length_c   1.000
_cell.angle_alpha   90.00
_cell.angle_beta   90.00
_cell.angle_gamma   90.00
#
_symmetry.space_group_name_H-M   'P 1'
#
loop_
_entity.id
_entity.type
_entity.pdbx_description
1 polymer ?
#
loop_
_entity_poly.entity_id
_entity_poly.type
_entity_poly.pdbx_seq_one_letter_code
_entity_poly.pdbx_strand_id
1 'polypeptide(L)'
;TSRVRHKRADRGLLFSAKHFIAFSEIAFNHLLLLEPFEFIKASRLPNPIAPDLAEHLTNFLNLVKSVRGWRTFAAETIALSFILDHYPPGMYAFKSSDVFYALYRGTCA
;
A
#
# COMPACT_ATOMS: atom_id res chain seq x y z
N THR A 1 26.38 -3.77 -14.66
CA THR A 1 25.11 -3.01 -14.69
C THR A 1 23.85 -3.89 -14.67
N SER A 2 23.82 -5.07 -15.32
CA SER A 2 22.64 -5.97 -15.34
C SER A 2 22.18 -6.51 -13.96
N ARG A 3 23.09 -7.04 -13.12
CA ARG A 3 22.73 -7.73 -11.86
C ARG A 3 22.05 -6.84 -10.81
N VAL A 4 22.48 -5.59 -10.70
CA VAL A 4 21.89 -4.62 -9.76
C VAL A 4 20.48 -4.22 -10.20
N ARG A 5 20.27 -4.02 -11.51
CA ARG A 5 18.94 -3.73 -12.06
C ARG A 5 17.97 -4.88 -11.81
N HIS A 6 18.39 -6.14 -12.02
CA HIS A 6 17.56 -7.31 -11.72
C HIS A 6 17.19 -7.38 -10.23
N LYS A 7 18.16 -7.23 -9.32
CA LYS A 7 17.86 -7.19 -7.88
C LYS A 7 16.88 -6.08 -7.49
N ARG A 8 16.96 -4.91 -8.14
CA ARG A 8 15.99 -3.82 -7.93
C ARG A 8 14.63 -4.18 -8.49
N ALA A 9 14.56 -4.81 -9.66
CA ALA A 9 13.31 -5.31 -10.23
C ALA A 9 12.62 -6.32 -9.31
N ASP A 10 13.36 -7.31 -8.82
CA ASP A 10 12.85 -8.35 -7.93
C ASP A 10 12.30 -7.79 -6.62
N ARG A 11 12.88 -6.68 -6.15
CA ARG A 11 12.44 -5.96 -4.95
C ARG A 11 11.38 -4.89 -5.23
N GLY A 12 10.96 -4.71 -6.48
CA GLY A 12 10.04 -3.64 -6.85
C GLY A 12 10.61 -2.26 -6.55
N LEU A 13 11.89 -2.00 -6.85
CA LEU A 13 12.58 -0.72 -6.63
C LEU A 13 13.12 -0.10 -7.94
N LEU A 14 12.46 -0.37 -9.07
CA LEU A 14 12.75 0.26 -10.36
C LEU A 14 11.96 1.57 -10.52
N PHE A 15 12.19 2.50 -9.61
CA PHE A 15 11.57 3.80 -9.62
C PHE A 15 11.93 4.60 -10.89
N SER A 16 10.97 5.34 -11.44
CA SER A 16 11.25 6.35 -12.46
C SER A 16 11.89 7.60 -11.82
N ALA A 17 12.44 8.50 -12.63
CA ALA A 17 13.00 9.76 -12.14
C ALA A 17 12.00 10.56 -11.28
N LYS A 18 10.73 10.60 -11.69
CA LYS A 18 9.65 11.26 -10.94
C LYS A 18 9.50 10.67 -9.52
N HIS A 19 9.49 9.34 -9.41
CA HIS A 19 9.38 8.66 -8.12
C HIS A 19 10.60 8.94 -7.24
N PHE A 20 11.82 8.93 -7.81
CA PHE A 20 13.04 9.27 -7.05
C PHE A 20 13.00 10.69 -6.48
N ILE A 21 12.59 11.67 -7.27
CA ILE A 21 12.48 13.07 -6.82
C ILE A 21 11.50 13.16 -5.66
N ALA A 22 10.28 12.63 -5.82
CA ALA A 22 9.26 12.67 -4.79
C ALA A 22 9.70 11.97 -3.48
N PHE A 23 10.30 10.77 -3.58
CA PHE A 23 10.80 10.09 -2.38
C PHE A 23 11.98 10.80 -1.74
N SER A 24 12.83 11.48 -2.52
CA SER A 24 13.96 12.24 -1.97
C SER A 24 13.45 13.44 -1.16
N GLU A 25 12.48 14.19 -1.69
CA GLU A 25 11.83 15.31 -0.99
C GLU A 25 11.21 14.87 0.34
N ILE A 26 10.50 13.74 0.34
CA ILE A 26 9.93 13.17 1.57
C ILE A 26 11.04 12.71 2.53
N ALA A 27 12.08 12.03 2.02
CA ALA A 27 13.17 11.53 2.83
C ALA A 27 13.95 12.67 3.51
N PHE A 28 14.18 13.80 2.84
CA PHE A 28 14.83 14.97 3.44
C PHE A 28 14.08 15.49 4.67
N ASN A 29 12.75 15.48 4.64
CA ASN A 29 11.91 15.84 5.79
C ASN A 29 11.94 14.78 6.91
N HIS A 30 12.32 13.53 6.59
CA HIS A 30 12.39 12.39 7.50
C HIS A 30 13.79 12.12 8.10
N LEU A 31 14.84 12.86 7.68
CA LEU A 31 16.24 12.60 8.03
C LEU A 31 16.54 12.59 9.55
N LEU A 32 15.65 13.12 10.36
CA LEU A 32 15.82 13.23 11.81
C LEU A 32 15.46 11.96 12.59
N LEU A 33 14.89 10.94 11.93
CA LEU A 33 14.23 9.83 12.63
C LEU A 33 15.10 8.58 12.86
N LEU A 34 16.33 8.49 12.32
CA LEU A 34 17.25 7.33 12.40
C LEU A 34 16.65 5.96 11.96
N GLU A 35 15.38 5.92 11.58
CA GLU A 35 14.67 4.74 11.10
C GLU A 35 14.84 4.53 9.58
N PRO A 36 14.75 3.28 9.10
CA PRO A 36 14.72 2.98 7.67
C PRO A 36 13.58 3.72 6.96
N PHE A 37 13.86 4.21 5.75
CA PHE A 37 12.85 4.89 4.93
C PHE A 37 11.84 3.89 4.36
N GLU A 38 10.60 3.97 4.81
CA GLU A 38 9.50 3.09 4.42
C GLU A 38 8.78 3.61 3.15
N PHE A 39 9.26 3.21 1.96
CA PHE A 39 8.77 3.71 0.66
C PHE A 39 7.25 3.58 0.47
N ILE A 40 6.65 2.47 0.90
CA ILE A 40 5.21 2.24 0.73
C ILE A 40 4.42 3.24 1.59
N LYS A 41 4.81 3.43 2.85
CA LYS A 41 4.17 4.42 3.75
C LYS A 41 4.38 5.84 3.25
N ALA A 42 5.61 6.17 2.83
CA ALA A 42 5.95 7.47 2.25
C ALA A 42 5.09 7.79 1.02
N SER A 43 4.82 6.81 0.15
CA SER A 43 4.00 7.00 -1.05
C SER A 43 2.55 7.42 -0.76
N ARG A 44 2.06 7.13 0.45
CA ARG A 44 0.71 7.48 0.91
C ARG A 44 0.65 8.75 1.76
N LEU A 45 1.77 9.44 2.02
CA LEU A 45 1.73 10.71 2.74
C LEU A 45 0.81 11.76 2.07
N PRO A 46 0.81 11.94 0.73
CA PRO A 46 -0.06 12.94 0.09
C PRO A 46 -1.53 12.51 0.02
N ASN A 47 -1.80 11.21 0.12
CA ASN A 47 -3.14 10.64 0.10
C ASN A 47 -3.19 9.51 1.13
N PRO A 48 -3.43 9.81 2.42
CA PRO A 48 -3.40 8.80 3.47
C PRO A 48 -4.52 7.76 3.31
N ILE A 49 -4.40 6.65 4.02
CA ILE A 49 -5.51 5.70 4.15
C ILE A 49 -6.62 6.38 4.95
N ALA A 50 -7.88 6.07 4.63
CA ALA A 50 -9.02 6.55 5.40
C ALA A 50 -8.85 6.21 6.90
N PRO A 51 -8.90 7.20 7.81
CA PRO A 51 -8.66 6.96 9.24
C PRO A 51 -9.73 6.07 9.89
N ASP A 52 -10.92 6.03 9.30
CA ASP A 52 -12.10 5.24 9.67
C ASP A 52 -12.24 3.94 8.87
N LEU A 53 -11.17 3.48 8.19
CA LEU A 53 -11.21 2.25 7.39
C LEU A 53 -11.71 1.04 8.19
N ALA A 54 -11.34 0.89 9.45
CA ALA A 54 -11.82 -0.20 10.32
C ALA A 54 -13.34 -0.20 10.47
N GLU A 55 -13.93 0.99 10.63
CA GLU A 55 -15.38 1.16 10.75
C GLU A 55 -16.07 0.81 9.42
N HIS A 56 -15.54 1.28 8.29
CA HIS A 56 -16.07 0.95 6.97
C HIS A 56 -16.03 -0.56 6.68
N LEU A 57 -14.93 -1.23 7.01
CA LEU A 57 -14.81 -2.69 6.85
C LEU A 57 -15.80 -3.43 7.74
N THR A 58 -15.94 -3.01 9.00
CA THR A 58 -16.90 -3.61 9.95
C THR A 58 -18.33 -3.45 9.46
N ASN A 59 -18.71 -2.23 9.06
CA ASN A 59 -20.04 -1.93 8.53
C ASN A 59 -20.33 -2.76 7.28
N PHE A 60 -19.38 -2.89 6.36
CA PHE A 60 -19.52 -3.72 5.17
C PHE A 60 -19.68 -5.21 5.52
N LEU A 61 -18.84 -5.76 6.40
CA LEU A 61 -18.90 -7.17 6.80
C LEU A 61 -20.22 -7.52 7.51
N ASN A 62 -20.78 -6.60 8.29
CA ASN A 62 -22.08 -6.78 8.96
C ASN A 62 -23.26 -6.93 7.98
N LEU A 63 -23.13 -6.44 6.74
CA LEU A 63 -24.14 -6.63 5.70
C LEU A 63 -24.10 -8.04 5.09
N VAL A 64 -22.99 -8.76 5.25
CA VAL A 64 -22.79 -10.09 4.67
C VAL A 64 -23.20 -11.16 5.67
N LYS A 65 -24.35 -11.80 5.44
CA LYS A 65 -24.99 -12.69 6.44
C LYS A 65 -24.50 -14.15 6.43
N SER A 66 -23.66 -14.55 5.49
CA SER A 66 -23.23 -15.95 5.35
C SER A 66 -21.72 -16.12 5.31
N VAL A 67 -21.21 -17.18 5.94
CA VAL A 67 -19.78 -17.52 5.93
C VAL A 67 -19.23 -17.67 4.51
N ARG A 68 -20.04 -18.21 3.59
CA ARG A 68 -19.67 -18.29 2.17
C ARG A 68 -19.51 -16.90 1.57
N GLY A 69 -20.46 -15.99 1.81
CA GLY A 69 -20.37 -14.60 1.36
C GLY A 69 -19.17 -13.87 1.92
N TRP A 70 -18.76 -14.14 3.16
CA TRP A 70 -17.54 -13.57 3.73
C TRP A 70 -16.31 -13.95 2.92
N ARG A 71 -16.18 -15.24 2.57
CA ARG A 71 -15.00 -15.77 1.88
C ARG A 71 -14.95 -15.43 0.39
N THR A 72 -16.09 -15.48 -0.31
CA THR A 72 -16.11 -15.40 -1.78
C THR A 72 -16.63 -14.06 -2.33
N PHE A 73 -17.05 -13.14 -1.46
CA PHE A 73 -17.53 -11.83 -1.90
C PHE A 73 -16.89 -10.72 -1.06
N ALA A 74 -17.00 -10.79 0.27
CA ALA A 74 -16.50 -9.72 1.12
C ALA A 74 -14.98 -9.59 1.03
N ALA A 75 -14.26 -10.70 1.20
CA ALA A 75 -12.80 -10.73 1.11
C ALA A 75 -12.29 -10.22 -0.25
N GLU A 76 -12.91 -10.66 -1.36
CA GLU A 76 -12.54 -10.21 -2.70
C GLU A 76 -12.83 -8.72 -2.91
N THR A 77 -13.99 -8.23 -2.44
CA THR A 77 -14.35 -6.81 -2.53
C THR A 77 -13.39 -5.93 -1.74
N ILE A 78 -13.01 -6.35 -0.53
CA ILE A 78 -12.03 -5.64 0.31
C ILE A 78 -10.64 -5.65 -0.34
N ALA A 79 -10.19 -6.79 -0.86
CA ALA A 79 -8.91 -6.87 -1.56
C ALA A 79 -8.89 -5.94 -2.80
N LEU A 80 -9.98 -5.91 -3.57
CA LEU A 80 -10.12 -5.02 -4.72
C LEU A 80 -10.13 -3.55 -4.30
N SER A 81 -10.82 -3.18 -3.21
CA SER A 81 -10.83 -1.79 -2.75
C SER A 81 -9.44 -1.33 -2.30
N PHE A 82 -8.65 -2.19 -1.65
CA PHE A 82 -7.26 -1.89 -1.29
C PHE A 82 -6.34 -1.71 -2.49
N ILE A 83 -6.52 -2.53 -3.54
CA ILE A 83 -5.80 -2.37 -4.81
C ILE A 83 -6.20 -1.05 -5.48
N LEU A 84 -7.49 -0.77 -5.61
CA LEU A 84 -7.95 0.46 -6.25
C LEU A 84 -7.51 1.72 -5.50
N ASP A 85 -7.51 1.68 -4.17
CA ASP A 85 -7.01 2.79 -3.35
C ASP A 85 -5.50 3.00 -3.56
N HIS A 86 -4.68 1.94 -3.57
CA HIS A 86 -3.22 2.09 -3.62
C HIS A 86 -2.64 2.33 -5.03
N TYR A 87 -3.32 1.89 -6.09
CA TYR A 87 -2.78 1.94 -7.47
C TYR A 87 -3.50 2.91 -8.42
N PRO A 88 -3.76 4.19 -8.07
CA PRO A 88 -4.25 5.16 -9.04
C PRO A 88 -3.17 5.52 -10.07
N PRO A 89 -3.55 6.13 -11.21
CA PRO A 89 -2.62 6.54 -12.25
C PRO A 89 -1.45 7.37 -11.72
N GLY A 90 -0.22 6.97 -12.07
CA GLY A 90 1.00 7.68 -11.67
C GLY A 90 1.59 7.25 -10.33
N MET A 91 0.93 6.35 -9.58
CA MET A 91 1.52 5.70 -8.42
C MET A 91 2.50 4.60 -8.82
N TYR A 92 3.50 4.38 -7.97
CA TYR A 92 4.45 3.31 -8.19
C TYR A 92 3.82 1.94 -7.90
N ALA A 93 4.03 0.97 -8.80
CA ALA A 93 3.48 -0.36 -8.69
C ALA A 93 4.31 -1.25 -7.73
N PHE A 94 4.18 -1.03 -6.42
CA PHE A 94 4.71 -1.93 -5.40
C PHE A 94 4.04 -3.32 -5.49
N LYS A 95 4.65 -4.35 -4.92
CA LYS A 95 3.99 -5.66 -4.80
C LYS A 95 2.78 -5.54 -3.87
N SER A 96 1.63 -6.05 -4.30
CA SER A 96 0.38 -5.94 -3.55
C SER A 96 0.44 -6.60 -2.17
N SER A 97 1.21 -7.68 -2.03
CA SER A 97 1.50 -8.30 -0.73
C SER A 97 2.15 -7.31 0.23
N ASP A 98 3.20 -6.63 -0.22
CA ASP A 98 4.00 -5.73 0.61
C ASP A 98 3.17 -4.50 0.99
N VAL A 99 2.33 -4.01 0.07
CA VAL A 99 1.35 -2.96 0.32
C VAL A 99 0.36 -3.38 1.40
N PHE A 100 -0.23 -4.58 1.29
CA PHE A 100 -1.16 -5.08 2.31
C PHE A 100 -0.53 -5.14 3.69
N TYR A 101 0.67 -5.70 3.81
CA TYR A 101 1.38 -5.81 5.09
C TYR A 101 1.77 -4.44 5.67
N ALA A 102 2.19 -3.50 4.84
CA ALA A 102 2.64 -2.19 5.29
C ALA A 102 1.50 -1.23 5.67
N LEU A 103 0.34 -1.35 5.01
CA LEU A 103 -0.73 -0.34 5.06
C LEU A 103 -2.04 -0.85 5.68
N TYR A 104 -2.50 -2.04 5.30
CA TYR A 104 -3.88 -2.48 5.59
C TYR A 104 -3.97 -3.56 6.67
N ARG A 105 -2.91 -4.35 6.87
CA ARG A 105 -2.91 -5.48 7.82
C ARG A 105 -3.31 -5.06 9.24
N GLY A 106 -2.87 -3.90 9.71
CA GLY A 106 -3.21 -3.40 11.05
C GLY A 106 -4.71 -3.20 11.26
N THR A 107 -5.43 -2.86 10.19
CA THR A 107 -6.88 -2.64 10.20
C THR A 107 -7.67 -3.94 10.07
N CYS A 108 -7.07 -5.00 9.52
CA CYS A 108 -7.69 -6.30 9.33
C CYS A 108 -7.37 -7.31 10.45
N ALA A 109 -6.66 -6.88 11.50
CA ALA A 109 -6.19 -7.74 12.60
C ALA A 109 -7.27 -7.97 13.67
#